data_AF-A0A382ZI71-F1
#
_entry.id   AF-A0A382ZI71-F1
#
_cell.length_a   1.000
_cell.length_b   1.000
_cell.length_c   1.000
_cell.angle_alpha   90.00
_cell.angle_beta   90.00
_cell.angle_gamma   90.00
#
_symmetry.space_group_name_H-M   'P 1'
#
loop_
_entity.id
_entity.type
_entity.pdbx_description
1 polymer ?
#
loop_
_entity_poly.entity_id
_entity_poly.type
_entity_poly.pdbx_seq_one_letter_code
_entity_poly.pdbx_strand_id
1 'polypeptide(L)'
;GSGILIKNQTSYAMYSDDVWYDVGGLESFDMTSMYMIQMSEDDMLTYEGVPIDHSTTSIGLSAGWNWISYLPQSGNSVGDALANIGDSGDFIKNQSSFANYYEGYGWFADGGLENMMPLDGFKINMGEAASLIYTDPPGGALTRTILSEPVNSPWEIDHHAFEHSMTIVGVLMIDDVESMDNGDVIAAFSGEECRGIARLNYHPVADRYTAGIMVHGYEQGEEIRFGVYDASTGEIMKLENKLMFDVNASVGNGLNP
;
A
#
# COMPACT_ATOMS: atom_id res chain seq x y z
N GLY A 1 -6.66 17.46 -21.33
CA GLY A 1 -6.77 16.50 -20.22
C GLY A 1 -5.67 16.79 -19.21
N SER A 2 -5.87 16.43 -17.96
CA SER A 2 -4.91 16.62 -16.85
C SER A 2 -3.84 15.51 -16.75
N GLY A 3 -3.97 14.43 -17.53
CA GLY A 3 -3.01 13.32 -17.52
C GLY A 3 -1.64 13.71 -18.08
N ILE A 4 -0.57 13.09 -17.55
CA ILE A 4 0.82 13.26 -18.00
C ILE A 4 1.38 11.92 -18.50
N LEU A 5 1.30 10.89 -17.66
CA LEU A 5 1.85 9.56 -17.89
C LEU A 5 0.89 8.54 -17.31
N ILE A 6 0.65 7.43 -18.00
CA ILE A 6 -0.01 6.27 -17.43
C ILE A 6 0.83 5.02 -17.70
N LYS A 7 0.97 4.15 -16.70
CA LYS A 7 1.78 2.94 -16.79
C LYS A 7 1.13 1.76 -16.07
N ASN A 8 1.41 0.56 -16.57
CA ASN A 8 1.27 -0.69 -15.81
C ASN A 8 2.67 -1.25 -15.51
N GLN A 9 2.76 -2.54 -15.19
CA GLN A 9 4.03 -3.18 -14.83
C GLN A 9 5.06 -3.19 -15.97
N THR A 10 4.62 -3.27 -17.23
CA THR A 10 5.50 -3.54 -18.38
C THR A 10 5.49 -2.46 -19.45
N SER A 11 4.51 -1.56 -19.41
CA SER A 11 4.19 -0.66 -20.51
C SER A 11 3.72 0.69 -19.98
N TYR A 12 3.87 1.74 -20.81
CA TYR A 12 3.41 3.09 -20.48
C TYR A 12 2.99 3.88 -21.72
N ALA A 13 2.16 4.89 -21.51
CA ALA A 13 1.76 5.88 -22.50
C ALA A 13 1.89 7.29 -21.90
N MET A 14 2.15 8.28 -22.75
CA MET A 14 2.34 9.68 -22.35
C MET A 14 1.29 10.58 -23.00
N TYR A 15 0.83 11.60 -22.30
CA TYR A 15 -0.10 12.58 -22.84
C TYR A 15 0.66 13.84 -23.26
N SER A 16 0.51 14.25 -24.53
CA SER A 16 1.06 15.50 -25.07
C SER A 16 0.15 16.00 -26.19
N ASP A 17 0.14 17.31 -26.47
CA ASP A 17 -0.61 17.90 -27.60
C ASP A 17 -2.07 17.42 -27.73
N ASP A 18 -2.73 17.25 -26.58
CA ASP A 18 -4.09 16.72 -26.42
C ASP A 18 -4.35 15.29 -26.91
N VAL A 19 -3.30 14.45 -26.99
CA VAL A 19 -3.36 13.05 -27.42
C VAL A 19 -2.51 12.15 -26.52
N TRP A 20 -2.98 10.93 -26.26
CA TRP A 20 -2.17 9.87 -25.66
C TRP A 20 -1.29 9.20 -26.72
N TYR A 21 0.01 9.22 -26.49
CA TYR A 21 1.01 8.56 -27.32
C TYR A 21 1.46 7.27 -26.66
N ASP A 22 1.38 6.19 -27.43
CA ASP A 22 2.00 4.93 -27.06
C ASP A 22 3.51 4.99 -27.34
N VAL A 23 4.27 5.41 -26.34
CA VAL A 23 5.74 5.44 -26.39
C VAL A 23 6.34 4.16 -25.78
N GLY A 24 5.58 3.47 -24.93
CA GLY A 24 6.05 2.35 -24.11
C GLY A 24 5.30 1.03 -24.29
N GLY A 25 4.50 0.89 -25.34
CA GLY A 25 3.72 -0.31 -25.68
C GLY A 25 2.37 -0.44 -24.97
N LEU A 26 1.84 0.62 -24.36
CA LEU A 26 0.52 0.62 -23.73
C LEU A 26 -0.56 1.09 -24.74
N GLU A 27 -1.01 0.16 -25.58
CA GLU A 27 -2.03 0.42 -26.61
C GLU A 27 -3.46 0.23 -26.11
N SER A 28 -3.65 -0.57 -25.05
CA SER A 28 -4.97 -0.89 -24.50
C SER A 28 -4.92 -1.18 -23.00
N PHE A 29 -6.06 -0.97 -22.34
CA PHE A 29 -6.26 -1.34 -20.95
C PHE A 29 -6.87 -2.74 -20.88
N ASP A 30 -6.27 -3.61 -20.07
CA ASP A 30 -6.91 -4.84 -19.63
C ASP A 30 -7.51 -4.66 -18.24
N MET A 31 -8.35 -5.60 -17.84
CA MET A 31 -9.10 -5.49 -16.59
C MET A 31 -8.37 -6.08 -15.38
N THR A 32 -7.27 -6.79 -15.60
CA THR A 32 -6.51 -7.54 -14.59
C THR A 32 -5.26 -6.82 -14.09
N SER A 33 -4.77 -5.85 -14.85
CA SER A 33 -3.60 -5.03 -14.55
C SER A 33 -3.94 -3.85 -13.66
N MET A 34 -3.06 -3.53 -12.72
CA MET A 34 -3.04 -2.20 -12.09
C MET A 34 -2.43 -1.17 -13.06
N TYR A 35 -3.03 0.03 -13.07
CA TYR A 35 -2.47 1.21 -13.72
C TYR A 35 -2.17 2.29 -12.69
N MET A 36 -1.10 3.04 -12.92
CA MET A 36 -0.75 4.25 -12.19
C MET A 36 -0.71 5.40 -13.17
N ILE A 37 -1.44 6.48 -12.87
CA ILE A 37 -1.50 7.68 -13.69
C ILE A 37 -0.88 8.86 -12.93
N GLN A 38 -0.02 9.60 -13.61
CA GLN A 38 0.48 10.89 -13.18
C GLN A 38 -0.42 11.98 -13.75
N MET A 39 -0.83 12.93 -12.90
CA MET A 39 -1.75 14.00 -13.25
C MET A 39 -1.12 15.37 -12.93
N SER A 40 -1.44 16.40 -13.71
CA SER A 40 -1.01 17.78 -13.49
C SER A 40 -1.90 18.53 -12.48
N GLU A 41 -3.14 18.07 -12.33
CA GLU A 41 -4.16 18.61 -11.41
C GLU A 41 -5.22 17.53 -11.15
N ASP A 42 -6.02 17.71 -10.10
CA ASP A 42 -7.14 16.83 -9.78
C ASP A 42 -8.13 16.77 -10.94
N ASP A 43 -8.56 15.56 -11.30
CA ASP A 43 -9.56 15.34 -12.34
C ASP A 43 -10.31 14.04 -12.08
N MET A 44 -11.44 13.86 -12.77
CA MET A 44 -12.31 12.72 -12.60
C MET A 44 -12.18 11.75 -13.77
N LEU A 45 -11.66 10.55 -13.49
CA LEU A 45 -11.75 9.45 -14.44
C LEU A 45 -13.18 8.90 -14.44
N THR A 46 -13.84 8.97 -15.60
CA THR A 46 -15.17 8.38 -15.82
C THR A 46 -15.06 7.26 -16.85
N TYR A 47 -15.65 6.11 -16.55
CA TYR A 47 -15.72 4.98 -17.46
C TYR A 47 -17.08 4.29 -17.33
N GLU A 48 -17.54 3.70 -18.44
CA GLU A 48 -18.76 2.91 -18.49
C GLU A 48 -18.42 1.53 -19.07
N GLY A 49 -19.05 0.50 -18.52
CA GLY A 49 -18.80 -0.87 -18.96
C GLY A 49 -19.75 -1.86 -18.30
N VAL A 50 -19.61 -3.13 -18.68
CA VAL A 50 -20.31 -4.23 -18.01
C VAL A 50 -19.44 -4.72 -16.86
N PRO A 51 -20.00 -4.93 -15.65
CA PRO A 51 -19.26 -5.55 -14.56
C PRO A 51 -18.65 -6.88 -15.00
N ILE A 52 -17.39 -7.11 -14.61
CA ILE A 52 -16.70 -8.36 -14.86
C ILE A 52 -17.18 -9.40 -13.86
N ASP A 53 -17.35 -10.64 -14.33
CA ASP A 53 -17.55 -11.78 -13.46
C ASP A 53 -16.20 -12.21 -12.88
N HIS A 54 -15.91 -11.75 -11.66
CA HIS A 54 -14.66 -12.05 -10.96
C HIS A 54 -14.52 -13.54 -10.62
N SER A 55 -15.62 -14.30 -10.54
CA SER A 55 -15.61 -15.73 -10.19
C SER A 55 -15.11 -16.63 -11.34
N THR A 56 -15.12 -16.11 -12.57
CA THR A 56 -14.68 -16.83 -13.77
C THR A 56 -13.48 -16.20 -14.46
N THR A 57 -12.99 -15.07 -13.95
CA THR A 57 -11.82 -14.36 -14.49
C THR A 57 -10.58 -14.68 -13.67
N SER A 58 -9.64 -15.45 -14.27
CA SER A 58 -8.36 -15.80 -13.65
C SER A 58 -7.28 -14.77 -13.95
N ILE A 59 -6.54 -14.35 -12.91
CA ILE A 59 -5.32 -13.55 -13.03
C ILE A 59 -4.11 -14.46 -12.82
N GLY A 60 -3.21 -14.56 -13.80
CA GLY A 60 -1.97 -15.33 -13.66
C GLY A 60 -0.94 -14.57 -12.85
N LEU A 61 -0.41 -15.18 -11.79
CA LEU A 61 0.62 -14.61 -10.92
C LEU A 61 1.92 -15.39 -11.06
N SER A 62 3.02 -14.69 -11.25
CA SER A 62 4.37 -15.26 -11.25
C SER A 62 5.02 -15.09 -9.88
N ALA A 63 6.03 -15.90 -9.55
CA ALA A 63 6.87 -15.62 -8.39
C ALA A 63 7.51 -14.23 -8.52
N GLY A 64 7.64 -13.51 -7.40
CA GLY A 64 8.07 -12.11 -7.34
C GLY A 64 6.90 -11.13 -7.46
N TRP A 65 7.18 -9.92 -7.97
CA TRP A 65 6.21 -8.83 -8.02
C TRP A 65 5.23 -8.94 -9.18
N ASN A 66 3.95 -8.76 -8.90
CA ASN A 66 2.84 -8.70 -9.86
C ASN A 66 2.00 -7.45 -9.59
N TRP A 67 1.49 -6.80 -10.63
CA TRP A 67 0.63 -5.61 -10.53
C TRP A 67 -0.79 -5.97 -10.93
N ILE A 68 -1.71 -6.03 -9.97
CA ILE A 68 -3.05 -6.57 -10.16
C ILE A 68 -4.13 -5.53 -9.84
N SER A 69 -5.22 -5.58 -10.60
CA SER A 69 -6.46 -4.89 -10.26
C SER A 69 -7.29 -5.71 -9.26
N TYR A 70 -8.30 -5.06 -8.66
CA TYR A 70 -9.36 -5.74 -7.91
C TYR A 70 -10.65 -5.78 -8.72
N LEU A 71 -11.10 -6.99 -9.08
CA LEU A 71 -12.25 -7.21 -9.97
C LEU A 71 -13.63 -7.09 -9.30
N PRO A 72 -13.83 -7.56 -8.06
CA PRO A 72 -15.13 -7.45 -7.40
C PRO A 72 -15.61 -6.01 -7.27
N GLN A 73 -16.93 -5.83 -7.24
CA GLN A 73 -17.57 -4.49 -7.23
C GLN A 73 -17.85 -3.95 -5.81
N SER A 74 -17.47 -4.70 -4.78
CA SER A 74 -17.49 -4.28 -3.37
C SER A 74 -16.25 -4.78 -2.65
N GLY A 75 -15.92 -4.14 -1.53
CA GLY A 75 -14.74 -4.48 -0.75
C GLY A 75 -14.77 -5.89 -0.18
N ASN A 76 -13.60 -6.49 -0.05
CA ASN A 76 -13.40 -7.75 0.66
C ASN A 76 -12.12 -7.66 1.50
N SER A 77 -12.03 -8.45 2.58
CA SER A 77 -10.78 -8.50 3.35
C SER A 77 -9.64 -9.02 2.48
N VAL A 78 -8.40 -8.59 2.73
CA VAL A 78 -7.24 -9.11 1.98
C VAL A 78 -7.17 -10.64 2.05
N GLY A 79 -7.43 -11.20 3.23
CA GLY A 79 -7.42 -12.64 3.45
C GLY A 79 -8.48 -13.40 2.65
N ASP A 80 -9.72 -12.90 2.63
CA ASP A 80 -10.80 -13.55 1.88
C ASP A 80 -10.61 -13.35 0.37
N ALA A 81 -10.24 -12.14 -0.08
CA ALA A 81 -10.03 -11.84 -1.49
C ALA A 81 -8.96 -12.74 -2.13
N LEU A 82 -7.89 -13.02 -1.39
CA LEU A 82 -6.74 -13.81 -1.85
C LEU A 82 -6.80 -15.27 -1.40
N ALA A 83 -7.92 -15.74 -0.85
CA ALA A 83 -8.01 -17.06 -0.23
C ALA A 83 -7.59 -18.22 -1.16
N ASN A 84 -7.85 -18.10 -2.48
CA ASN A 84 -7.52 -19.17 -3.43
C ASN A 84 -6.02 -19.34 -3.68
N ILE A 85 -5.20 -18.31 -3.51
CA ILE A 85 -3.74 -18.40 -3.67
C ILE A 85 -3.04 -18.86 -2.39
N GLY A 86 -3.79 -19.11 -1.31
CA GLY A 86 -3.28 -19.71 -0.08
C GLY A 86 -2.10 -18.93 0.53
N ASP A 87 -1.00 -19.63 0.75
CA ASP A 87 0.28 -19.15 1.28
C ASP A 87 1.27 -18.73 0.19
N SER A 88 0.88 -18.71 -1.09
CA SER A 88 1.77 -18.35 -2.19
C SER A 88 2.10 -16.85 -2.24
N GLY A 89 1.33 -16.00 -1.56
CA GLY A 89 1.56 -14.55 -1.48
C GLY A 89 2.28 -14.18 -0.19
N ASP A 90 3.31 -13.33 -0.29
CA ASP A 90 4.13 -12.91 0.86
C ASP A 90 3.77 -11.51 1.36
N PHE A 91 3.45 -10.59 0.43
CA PHE A 91 3.27 -9.17 0.71
C PHE A 91 2.35 -8.53 -0.31
N ILE A 92 1.51 -7.58 0.11
CA ILE A 92 0.67 -6.78 -0.80
C ILE A 92 0.60 -5.33 -0.35
N LYS A 93 0.62 -4.40 -1.31
CA LYS A 93 0.42 -2.97 -1.06
C LYS A 93 -0.42 -2.29 -2.14
N ASN A 94 -1.16 -1.25 -1.74
CA ASN A 94 -1.71 -0.24 -2.64
C ASN A 94 -0.90 1.07 -2.50
N GLN A 95 -1.49 2.21 -2.90
CA GLN A 95 -0.80 3.50 -2.86
C GLN A 95 -0.52 4.00 -1.43
N SER A 96 -1.25 3.57 -0.40
CA SER A 96 -1.15 4.16 0.94
C SER A 96 -1.02 3.17 2.09
N SER A 97 -1.19 1.86 1.82
CA SER A 97 -1.25 0.83 2.85
C SER A 97 -0.69 -0.50 2.36
N PHE A 98 -0.30 -1.36 3.30
CA PHE A 98 0.24 -2.69 2.99
C PHE A 98 -0.12 -3.75 4.04
N ALA A 99 0.03 -5.01 3.66
CA ALA A 99 -0.16 -6.20 4.50
C ALA A 99 0.91 -7.25 4.19
N ASN A 100 1.28 -8.04 5.20
CA ASN A 100 2.17 -9.20 5.07
C ASN A 100 1.39 -10.49 5.33
N TYR A 101 1.83 -11.58 4.70
CA TYR A 101 1.35 -12.92 5.01
C TYR A 101 2.22 -13.57 6.09
N TYR A 102 1.60 -14.23 7.06
CA TYR A 102 2.27 -14.99 8.11
C TYR A 102 1.77 -16.43 8.11
N GLU A 103 2.69 -17.39 7.96
CA GLU A 103 2.37 -18.82 7.94
C GLU A 103 1.58 -19.23 9.20
N GLY A 104 0.47 -19.93 9.02
CA GLY A 104 -0.41 -20.39 10.10
C GLY A 104 -1.35 -19.32 10.69
N TYR A 105 -1.16 -18.04 10.34
CA TYR A 105 -2.06 -16.94 10.73
C TYR A 105 -2.85 -16.38 9.55
N GLY A 106 -2.20 -16.17 8.41
CA GLY A 106 -2.76 -15.53 7.22
C GLY A 106 -2.28 -14.09 7.04
N TRP A 107 -3.04 -13.31 6.28
CA TRP A 107 -2.74 -11.90 6.01
C TRP A 107 -2.97 -11.03 7.24
N PHE A 108 -1.99 -10.18 7.55
CA PHE A 108 -2.08 -9.17 8.60
C PHE A 108 -1.72 -7.79 8.06
N ALA A 109 -2.54 -6.80 8.42
CA ALA A 109 -2.46 -5.43 7.93
C ALA A 109 -1.41 -4.61 8.71
N ASP A 110 -0.13 -5.00 8.64
CA ASP A 110 0.97 -4.29 9.31
C ASP A 110 0.95 -2.78 9.04
N GLY A 111 0.70 -2.41 7.78
CA GLY A 111 0.54 -1.03 7.33
C GLY A 111 -0.90 -0.65 7.02
N GLY A 112 -1.88 -1.27 7.67
CA GLY A 112 -3.30 -0.88 7.61
C GLY A 112 -4.09 -1.33 6.39
N LEU A 113 -3.54 -2.17 5.50
CA LEU A 113 -4.30 -2.70 4.36
C LEU A 113 -5.17 -3.88 4.80
N GLU A 114 -6.36 -3.60 5.34
CA GLU A 114 -7.30 -4.63 5.80
C GLU A 114 -8.20 -5.15 4.66
N ASN A 115 -8.55 -4.29 3.70
CA ASN A 115 -9.51 -4.59 2.65
C ASN A 115 -8.98 -4.22 1.27
N MET A 116 -9.28 -5.05 0.28
CA MET A 116 -9.14 -4.73 -1.13
C MET A 116 -10.43 -4.11 -1.64
N MET A 117 -10.34 -2.95 -2.27
CA MET A 117 -11.49 -2.14 -2.67
C MET A 117 -11.54 -1.95 -4.20
N PRO A 118 -12.74 -1.83 -4.79
CA PRO A 118 -12.86 -1.40 -6.18
C PRO A 118 -12.19 -0.04 -6.39
N LEU A 119 -11.64 0.17 -7.59
CA LEU A 119 -10.84 1.35 -7.99
C LEU A 119 -9.42 1.42 -7.42
N ASP A 120 -9.06 0.55 -6.47
CA ASP A 120 -7.68 0.41 -6.05
C ASP A 120 -6.92 -0.57 -6.96
N GLY A 121 -5.62 -0.37 -7.05
CA GLY A 121 -4.68 -1.29 -7.67
C GLY A 121 -3.60 -1.73 -6.68
N PHE A 122 -3.10 -2.95 -6.87
CA PHE A 122 -2.23 -3.59 -5.90
C PHE A 122 -0.94 -4.09 -6.55
N LYS A 123 0.16 -3.95 -5.81
CA LYS A 123 1.38 -4.70 -6.07
C LYS A 123 1.46 -5.83 -5.05
N ILE A 124 1.46 -7.07 -5.53
CA ILE A 124 1.59 -8.28 -4.70
C ILE A 124 2.93 -8.94 -4.99
N ASN A 125 3.65 -9.35 -3.95
CA ASN A 125 4.83 -10.18 -4.02
C ASN A 125 4.43 -11.63 -3.71
N MET A 126 4.85 -12.54 -4.58
CA MET A 126 4.51 -13.96 -4.52
C MET A 126 5.76 -14.80 -4.28
N GLY A 127 5.70 -15.73 -3.34
CA GLY A 127 6.74 -16.73 -3.12
C GLY A 127 6.77 -17.77 -4.25
N GLU A 128 5.59 -18.15 -4.75
CA GLU A 128 5.42 -19.10 -5.85
C GLU A 128 4.36 -18.62 -6.86
N ALA A 129 4.43 -19.14 -8.09
CA ALA A 129 3.44 -18.81 -9.12
C ALA A 129 2.07 -19.42 -8.78
N ALA A 130 1.00 -18.66 -9.02
CA ALA A 130 -0.38 -19.08 -8.75
C ALA A 130 -1.35 -18.51 -9.78
N SER A 131 -2.60 -18.95 -9.74
CA SER A 131 -3.72 -18.37 -10.49
C SER A 131 -4.71 -17.83 -9.48
N LEU A 132 -4.95 -16.52 -9.54
CA LEU A 132 -5.87 -15.85 -8.64
C LEU A 132 -7.25 -15.78 -9.28
N ILE A 133 -8.24 -16.28 -8.53
CA ILE A 133 -9.66 -16.02 -8.75
C ILE A 133 -10.19 -15.41 -7.45
N TYR A 134 -10.75 -14.21 -7.54
CA TYR A 134 -11.28 -13.52 -6.37
C TYR A 134 -12.50 -14.27 -5.80
N THR A 135 -12.60 -14.30 -4.48
CA THR A 135 -13.80 -14.78 -3.80
C THR A 135 -14.90 -13.73 -3.83
N ASP A 136 -16.15 -14.17 -3.62
CA ASP A 136 -17.27 -13.25 -3.47
C ASP A 136 -17.09 -12.39 -2.22
N PRO A 137 -17.16 -11.05 -2.34
CA PRO A 137 -17.18 -10.19 -1.17
C PRO A 137 -18.39 -10.50 -0.29
N PRO A 138 -18.31 -10.29 1.03
CA PRO A 138 -19.44 -10.50 1.93
C PRO A 138 -20.65 -9.70 1.45
N GLY A 139 -21.81 -10.36 1.34
CA GLY A 139 -23.02 -9.76 0.78
C GLY A 139 -23.48 -8.53 1.57
N GLY A 140 -23.31 -7.33 1.01
CA GLY A 140 -23.72 -6.07 1.62
C GLY A 140 -23.10 -4.88 0.91
N ALA A 141 -23.91 -3.81 0.77
CA ALA A 141 -23.67 -2.49 0.18
C ALA A 141 -22.40 -2.26 -0.67
N LEU A 142 -22.60 -1.68 -1.87
CA LEU A 142 -21.58 -1.00 -2.68
C LEU A 142 -21.05 0.27 -1.97
N THR A 143 -20.55 0.11 -0.76
CA THR A 143 -20.01 1.19 0.06
C THR A 143 -18.51 1.02 0.10
N ARG A 144 -17.81 1.97 -0.54
CA ARG A 144 -16.40 2.21 -0.23
C ARG A 144 -16.34 2.82 1.16
N THR A 145 -16.36 1.99 2.19
CA THR A 145 -16.07 2.46 3.54
C THR A 145 -14.56 2.56 3.63
N ILE A 146 -14.01 3.77 3.46
CA ILE A 146 -12.62 4.06 3.81
C ILE A 146 -12.58 3.96 5.35
N LEU A 147 -12.31 2.76 5.86
CA LEU A 147 -12.27 2.45 7.30
C LEU A 147 -10.91 2.73 7.94
N SER A 148 -10.02 3.49 7.28
CA SER A 148 -8.85 4.01 7.98
C SER A 148 -9.32 5.14 8.89
N GLU A 149 -9.48 4.86 10.19
CA GLU A 149 -9.58 5.94 11.16
C GLU A 149 -8.38 6.89 10.95
N PRO A 150 -8.61 8.20 10.80
CA PRO A 150 -7.52 9.14 10.62
C PRO A 150 -6.57 9.01 11.81
N VAL A 151 -5.28 8.81 11.53
CA VAL A 151 -4.26 8.79 12.57
C VAL A 151 -4.25 10.18 13.19
N ASN A 152 -4.46 10.26 14.50
CA ASN A 152 -4.39 11.50 15.24
C ASN A 152 -2.92 11.94 15.35
N SER A 153 -2.46 12.65 14.33
CA SER A 153 -1.05 12.98 14.11
C SER A 153 -0.86 14.49 14.02
N PRO A 154 0.23 15.05 14.57
CA PRO A 154 0.61 16.45 14.35
C PRO A 154 1.18 16.69 12.93
N TRP A 155 1.41 15.63 12.16
CA TRP A 155 1.89 15.67 10.78
C TRP A 155 0.81 15.22 9.80
N GLU A 156 0.94 15.69 8.56
CA GLU A 156 0.09 15.33 7.43
C GLU A 156 0.97 14.88 6.26
N ILE A 157 0.42 14.04 5.39
CA ILE A 157 1.07 13.59 4.17
C ILE A 157 0.05 13.50 3.03
N ASP A 158 0.44 14.05 1.88
CA ASP A 158 -0.22 13.78 0.60
C ASP A 158 0.59 12.72 -0.16
N HIS A 159 0.12 11.47 -0.13
CA HIS A 159 0.81 10.37 -0.79
C HIS A 159 0.71 10.43 -2.33
N HIS A 160 -0.23 11.21 -2.89
CA HIS A 160 -0.37 11.39 -4.34
C HIS A 160 0.78 12.22 -4.93
N ALA A 161 1.52 12.96 -4.10
CA ALA A 161 2.70 13.71 -4.51
C ALA A 161 3.88 12.81 -4.92
N PHE A 162 3.84 11.50 -4.62
CA PHE A 162 4.97 10.60 -4.77
C PHE A 162 4.68 9.42 -5.69
N GLU A 163 5.67 9.07 -6.52
CA GLU A 163 5.61 7.92 -7.41
C GLU A 163 6.06 6.61 -6.73
N HIS A 164 6.93 6.72 -5.73
CA HIS A 164 7.60 5.58 -5.13
C HIS A 164 7.25 5.44 -3.66
N SER A 165 7.32 4.19 -3.18
CA SER A 165 7.16 3.87 -1.78
C SER A 165 8.04 2.70 -1.36
N MET A 166 8.42 2.70 -0.09
CA MET A 166 8.99 1.59 0.65
C MET A 166 8.14 1.34 1.90
N THR A 167 8.29 0.17 2.50
CA THR A 167 7.60 -0.18 3.75
C THR A 167 8.60 -0.48 4.84
N ILE A 168 8.26 -0.11 6.06
CA ILE A 168 9.06 -0.41 7.25
C ILE A 168 8.10 -0.96 8.30
N VAL A 169 8.43 -2.09 8.91
CA VAL A 169 7.78 -2.57 10.12
C VAL A 169 8.84 -2.62 11.21
N GLY A 170 8.58 -1.95 12.32
CA GLY A 170 9.53 -1.87 13.44
C GLY A 170 8.84 -1.75 14.80
N VAL A 171 9.65 -1.74 15.85
CA VAL A 171 9.22 -1.41 17.21
C VAL A 171 9.57 0.04 17.53
N LEU A 172 8.67 0.75 18.21
CA LEU A 172 8.91 2.12 18.64
C LEU A 172 9.60 2.12 20.01
N MET A 173 10.74 2.80 20.09
CA MET A 173 11.46 3.04 21.34
C MET A 173 11.36 4.52 21.72
N ILE A 174 10.90 4.81 22.93
CA ILE A 174 10.86 6.14 23.54
C ILE A 174 11.68 6.07 24.83
N ASP A 175 12.75 6.88 24.94
CA ASP A 175 13.67 6.88 26.09
C ASP A 175 14.17 5.47 26.49
N ASP A 176 14.60 4.69 25.49
CA ASP A 176 15.06 3.30 25.63
C ASP A 176 14.00 2.31 26.16
N VAL A 177 12.72 2.71 26.19
CA VAL A 177 11.58 1.87 26.53
C VAL A 177 10.74 1.62 25.28
N GLU A 178 10.37 0.37 25.06
CA GLU A 178 9.44 0.03 23.99
C GLU A 178 8.04 0.57 24.30
N SER A 179 7.48 1.33 23.36
CA SER A 179 6.13 1.83 23.51
C SER A 179 5.10 0.72 23.28
N MET A 180 4.09 0.73 24.14
CA MET A 180 2.88 -0.10 24.04
C MET A 180 1.63 0.75 23.89
N ASP A 181 1.79 2.07 23.70
CA ASP A 181 0.68 3.01 23.56
C ASP A 181 0.29 3.12 22.09
N ASN A 182 -0.93 2.71 21.76
CA ASN A 182 -1.46 2.81 20.38
C ASN A 182 -1.89 4.24 20.00
N GLY A 183 -1.84 5.18 20.95
CA GLY A 183 -1.93 6.61 20.70
C GLY A 183 -0.64 7.20 20.12
N ASP A 184 0.51 6.56 20.35
CA ASP A 184 1.79 7.06 19.84
C ASP A 184 1.85 6.97 18.32
N VAL A 185 2.48 7.98 17.72
CA VAL A 185 2.60 8.12 16.28
C VAL A 185 4.06 8.27 15.90
N ILE A 186 4.50 7.48 14.94
CA ILE A 186 5.79 7.64 14.27
C ILE A 186 5.59 8.27 12.90
N ALA A 187 6.47 9.19 12.54
CA ALA A 187 6.53 9.79 11.21
C ALA A 187 7.93 9.68 10.62
N ALA A 188 7.98 9.41 9.31
CA ALA A 188 9.20 9.39 8.51
C ALA A 188 9.36 10.73 7.77
N PHE A 189 10.59 11.20 7.61
CA PHE A 189 10.91 12.49 6.99
C PHE A 189 12.09 12.38 6.03
N SER A 190 11.98 13.06 4.87
CA SER A 190 13.12 13.40 4.02
C SER A 190 13.35 14.91 4.16
N GLY A 191 14.44 15.31 4.82
CA GLY A 191 14.64 16.70 5.23
C GLY A 191 13.58 17.17 6.25
N GLU A 192 12.73 18.10 5.85
CA GLU A 192 11.59 18.61 6.66
C GLU A 192 10.23 18.06 6.18
N GLU A 193 10.21 17.34 5.06
CA GLU A 193 8.98 16.89 4.43
C GLU A 193 8.56 15.52 5.00
N CYS A 194 7.31 15.42 5.47
CA CYS A 194 6.76 14.17 5.97
C CYS A 194 6.56 13.19 4.80
N ARG A 195 7.13 12.00 4.95
CA ARG A 195 7.14 10.92 3.95
C ARG A 195 6.31 9.72 4.37
N GLY A 196 5.85 9.65 5.61
CA GLY A 196 4.98 8.56 6.07
C GLY A 196 4.58 8.78 7.51
N ILE A 197 3.43 8.22 7.89
CA ILE A 197 2.88 8.32 9.24
C ILE A 197 2.29 6.95 9.60
N ALA A 198 2.53 6.49 10.83
CA ALA A 198 1.94 5.27 11.35
C ALA A 198 1.65 5.39 12.85
N ARG A 199 0.61 4.70 13.30
CA ARG A 199 0.36 4.41 14.72
C ARG A 199 0.91 3.03 15.07
N LEU A 200 1.02 2.75 16.36
CA LEU A 200 1.31 1.40 16.85
C LEU A 200 0.07 0.52 16.76
N ASN A 201 0.25 -0.71 16.29
CA ASN A 201 -0.77 -1.75 16.28
C ASN A 201 -0.24 -2.99 17.00
N TYR A 202 -1.11 -3.67 17.73
CA TYR A 202 -0.75 -4.94 18.35
C TYR A 202 -0.67 -6.03 17.28
N HIS A 203 0.50 -6.67 17.15
CA HIS A 203 0.76 -7.75 16.21
C HIS A 203 0.54 -9.12 16.90
N PRO A 204 -0.56 -9.83 16.59
CA PRO A 204 -0.95 -11.02 17.36
C PRO A 204 0.00 -12.21 17.20
N VAL A 205 0.68 -12.33 16.06
CA VAL A 205 1.67 -13.41 15.84
C VAL A 205 2.98 -13.13 16.59
N ALA A 206 3.29 -11.86 16.82
CA ALA A 206 4.54 -11.45 17.46
C ALA A 206 4.37 -11.22 18.96
N ASP A 207 3.11 -11.14 19.44
CA ASP A 207 2.74 -10.78 20.82
C ASP A 207 3.40 -9.47 21.27
N ARG A 208 3.36 -8.47 20.37
CA ARG A 208 4.10 -7.20 20.50
C ARG A 208 3.43 -6.06 19.76
N TYR A 209 3.64 -4.82 20.19
CA TYR A 209 3.25 -3.65 19.40
C TYR A 209 4.29 -3.37 18.32
N THR A 210 3.83 -3.18 17.09
CA THR A 210 4.66 -2.79 15.95
C THR A 210 4.08 -1.56 15.26
N ALA A 211 4.93 -0.81 14.57
CA ALA A 211 4.54 0.28 13.70
C ALA A 211 4.91 -0.08 12.25
N GLY A 212 3.89 -0.29 11.41
CA GLY A 212 4.05 -0.47 9.98
C GLY A 212 3.84 0.85 9.24
N ILE A 213 4.92 1.45 8.75
CA ILE A 213 4.91 2.74 8.06
C ILE A 213 5.17 2.54 6.56
N MET A 214 4.28 3.08 5.74
CA MET A 214 4.55 3.29 4.32
C MET A 214 5.28 4.63 4.17
N VAL A 215 6.51 4.58 3.66
CA VAL A 215 7.32 5.77 3.39
C VAL A 215 7.29 6.02 1.90
N HIS A 216 7.01 7.25 1.51
CA HIS A 216 6.95 7.71 0.13
C HIS A 216 8.22 8.46 -0.25
N GLY A 217 8.54 8.50 -1.54
CA GLY A 217 9.72 9.20 -2.04
C GLY A 217 9.67 9.49 -3.53
N TYR A 218 10.59 10.34 -3.98
CA TYR A 218 10.74 10.71 -5.38
C TYR A 218 11.79 9.86 -6.07
N GLU A 219 12.88 9.55 -5.36
CA GLU A 219 14.03 8.87 -5.94
C GLU A 219 14.75 7.98 -4.92
N GLN A 220 15.54 7.02 -5.40
CA GLN A 220 16.32 6.14 -4.55
C GLN A 220 17.45 6.92 -3.84
N GLY A 221 17.71 6.58 -2.58
CA GLY A 221 18.86 7.11 -1.84
C GLY A 221 18.58 8.39 -1.05
N GLU A 222 17.32 8.79 -0.89
CA GLU A 222 16.96 9.85 0.07
C GLU A 222 17.22 9.37 1.52
N GLU A 223 17.78 10.24 2.38
CA GLU A 223 17.97 9.91 3.80
C GLU A 223 16.63 10.09 4.55
N ILE A 224 16.12 9.00 5.13
CA ILE A 224 14.90 8.98 5.93
C ILE A 224 15.25 9.08 7.41
N ARG A 225 14.63 10.04 8.10
CA ARG A 225 14.71 10.26 9.55
C ARG A 225 13.35 10.04 10.18
N PHE A 226 13.33 9.76 11.48
CA PHE A 226 12.08 9.49 12.20
C PHE A 226 11.83 10.51 13.30
N GLY A 227 10.57 10.88 13.46
CA GLY A 227 10.05 11.61 14.61
C GLY A 227 8.93 10.81 15.26
N VAL A 228 8.75 11.00 16.56
CA VAL A 228 7.68 10.38 17.34
C VAL A 228 6.87 11.45 18.04
N TYR A 229 5.56 11.25 18.07
CA TYR A 229 4.62 11.97 18.93
C TYR A 229 4.17 11.01 20.03
N ASP A 230 4.54 11.33 21.27
CA ASP A 230 4.10 10.61 22.46
C ASP A 230 2.72 11.15 22.87
N ALA A 231 1.70 10.31 22.78
CA ALA A 231 0.33 10.72 23.05
C ALA A 231 0.05 10.94 24.55
N SER A 232 0.85 10.31 25.42
CA SER A 232 0.69 10.39 26.87
C SER A 232 1.19 11.74 27.42
N THR A 233 2.23 12.31 26.82
CA THR A 233 2.84 13.59 27.22
C THR A 233 2.49 14.74 26.28
N GLY A 234 2.14 14.44 25.02
CA GLY A 234 1.97 15.41 23.94
C GLY A 234 3.28 15.93 23.37
N GLU A 235 4.41 15.31 23.71
CA GLU A 235 5.74 15.74 23.25
C GLU A 235 6.08 15.17 21.86
N ILE A 236 6.90 15.93 21.12
CA ILE A 236 7.45 15.51 19.82
C ILE A 236 8.95 15.35 19.97
N MET A 237 9.46 14.18 19.61
CA MET A 237 10.88 13.84 19.71
C MET A 237 11.43 13.41 18.35
N LYS A 238 12.73 13.63 18.14
CA LYS A 238 13.46 13.12 16.98
C LYS A 238 14.20 11.86 17.39
N LEU A 239 14.11 10.82 16.58
CA LEU A 239 14.86 9.58 16.80
C LEU A 239 16.23 9.67 16.13
N GLU A 240 17.22 8.97 16.69
CA GLU A 240 18.57 8.92 16.14
C GLU A 240 18.69 8.02 14.90
N ASN A 241 17.79 7.04 14.78
CA ASN A 241 17.76 6.08 13.69
C ASN A 241 17.55 6.76 12.34
N LYS A 242 18.21 6.22 11.33
CA LYS A 242 18.11 6.66 9.94
C LYS A 242 18.11 5.47 9.01
N LEU A 243 17.42 5.61 7.88
CA LEU A 243 17.44 4.63 6.79
C LEU A 243 17.63 5.35 5.47
N MET A 244 18.05 4.61 4.45
CA MET A 244 18.08 5.10 3.07
C MET A 244 16.81 4.64 2.38
N PHE A 245 16.15 5.56 1.67
CA PHE A 245 14.98 5.23 0.88
C PHE A 245 15.36 4.33 -0.29
N ASP A 246 14.69 3.18 -0.40
CA ASP A 246 14.88 2.25 -1.50
C ASP A 246 13.54 1.87 -2.13
N VAL A 247 13.43 2.08 -3.45
CA VAL A 247 12.17 2.01 -4.18
C VAL A 247 11.62 0.58 -4.13
N ASN A 248 10.40 0.44 -3.60
CA ASN A 248 9.71 -0.83 -3.34
C ASN A 248 10.37 -1.76 -2.31
N ALA A 249 11.37 -1.30 -1.55
CA ALA A 249 11.92 -2.10 -0.47
C ALA A 249 10.90 -2.34 0.65
N SER A 250 11.03 -3.47 1.32
CA SER A 250 10.35 -3.76 2.59
C SER A 250 11.41 -4.04 3.65
N VAL A 251 11.43 -3.22 4.69
CA VAL A 251 12.38 -3.32 5.80
C VAL A 251 11.65 -3.85 7.03
N GLY A 252 12.07 -5.02 7.51
CA GLY A 252 11.42 -5.69 8.64
C GLY A 252 10.03 -6.25 8.33
N ASN A 253 9.51 -7.00 9.29
CA ASN A 253 8.12 -7.47 9.35
C ASN A 253 7.73 -7.67 10.82
N GLY A 254 6.48 -8.04 11.11
CA GLY A 254 6.00 -8.19 12.49
C GLY A 254 6.79 -9.20 13.33
N LEU A 255 7.40 -10.22 12.70
CA LEU A 255 8.22 -11.23 13.39
C LEU A 255 9.71 -10.86 13.46
N ASN A 256 10.18 -9.98 12.57
CA ASN A 256 11.54 -9.47 12.51
C ASN A 256 11.49 -7.94 12.32
N PRO A 257 11.03 -7.20 13.34
CA PRO A 257 10.89 -5.75 13.29
C PRO A 257 12.25 -5.02 13.38
#